data_AF-X1AA27-F1
#
_entry.id   AF-X1AA27-F1
#
_cell.length_a   1.000
_cell.length_b   1.000
_cell.length_c   1.000
_cell.angle_alpha   90.00
_cell.angle_beta   90.00
_cell.angle_gamma   90.00
#
_symmetry.space_group_name_H-M   'P 1'
#
loop_
_entity.id
_entity.type
_entity.pdbx_description
1 polymer ?
#
loop_
_entity_poly.entity_id
_entity_poly.type
_entity_poly.pdbx_seq_one_letter_code
_entity_poly.pdbx_strand_id
1 'polypeptide(L)'
;EALGKANVEANIANFKRLSRSFRKRPSCGEIDLLVVNKNTKTLFLFDAKNRPRRIRPYDIRQDVDTFLRGKKSYLRKLVAKERFITQNFSEVLQHFSIANSKGWTIRKAFVVAHHYQVAYYTKKSVDFVEIEYLKSYVTE
;
A
#
# COMPACT_ATOMS: atom_id res chain seq x y z
N GLU A 1 5.45 -15.60 6.31
CA GLU A 1 6.64 -16.45 6.23
C GLU A 1 7.78 -15.79 5.45
N ALA A 2 7.55 -15.26 4.23
CA ALA A 2 8.60 -14.72 3.36
C ALA A 2 9.58 -13.70 3.97
N LEU A 3 9.08 -12.73 4.74
CA LEU A 3 9.91 -11.70 5.40
C LEU A 3 9.85 -11.77 6.93
N GLY A 4 9.18 -12.77 7.52
CA GLY A 4 8.96 -12.87 8.97
C GLY A 4 7.88 -11.94 9.52
N LYS A 5 7.21 -12.36 10.61
CA LYS A 5 6.08 -11.62 11.21
C LYS A 5 6.47 -10.23 11.75
N ALA A 6 7.70 -10.08 12.24
CA ALA A 6 8.20 -8.82 12.80
C ALA A 6 8.38 -7.70 11.75
N ASN A 7 8.30 -8.03 10.46
CA ASN A 7 8.47 -7.08 9.36
C ASN A 7 7.13 -6.77 8.66
N VAL A 8 6.00 -7.11 9.28
CA VAL A 8 4.66 -6.98 8.69
C VAL A 8 3.67 -6.43 9.71
N GLU A 9 2.88 -5.45 9.29
CA GLU A 9 1.73 -4.94 10.04
C GLU A 9 0.50 -4.91 9.15
N ALA A 10 -0.60 -5.52 9.59
CA ALA A 10 -1.84 -5.60 8.84
C ALA A 10 -3.02 -4.97 9.60
N ASN A 11 -4.02 -4.51 8.83
CA ASN A 11 -5.29 -3.93 9.28
C ASN A 11 -5.07 -2.83 10.34
N ILE A 12 -4.24 -1.84 9.98
CA ILE A 12 -3.81 -0.76 10.85
C ILE A 12 -4.87 0.33 10.85
N ALA A 13 -5.95 0.09 11.60
CA ALA A 13 -6.94 1.10 11.94
C ALA A 13 -6.59 1.87 13.24
N ASN A 14 -5.70 1.29 14.06
CA ASN A 14 -5.15 1.91 15.27
C ASN A 14 -3.66 2.17 15.09
N PHE A 15 -3.31 3.40 14.72
CA PHE A 15 -1.92 3.77 14.42
C PHE A 15 -1.03 3.85 15.67
N LYS A 16 -1.62 3.83 16.87
CA LYS A 16 -0.84 3.68 18.11
C LYS A 16 -0.08 2.36 18.21
N ARG A 17 -0.43 1.38 17.36
CA ARG A 17 0.31 0.13 17.18
C ARG A 17 1.71 0.37 16.59
N LEU A 18 1.85 1.37 15.73
CA LEU A 18 3.14 1.72 15.10
C LEU A 18 3.97 2.65 15.99
N SER A 19 3.32 3.63 16.62
CA SER A 19 3.97 4.53 17.57
C SER A 19 2.94 5.12 18.53
N ARG A 20 3.24 5.14 19.83
CA ARG A 20 2.33 5.70 20.85
C ARG A 20 2.03 7.19 20.65
N SER A 21 2.92 7.90 19.96
CA SER A 21 2.78 9.32 19.60
C SER A 21 1.63 9.57 18.61
N PHE A 22 1.29 8.57 17.78
CA PHE A 22 0.32 8.74 16.71
C PHE A 22 -1.10 8.88 17.25
N ARG A 23 -1.91 9.64 16.50
CA ARG A 23 -3.37 9.62 16.69
C ARG A 23 -3.88 8.21 16.38
N LYS A 24 -4.82 7.70 17.19
CA LYS A 24 -5.40 6.36 17.01
C LYS A 24 -5.93 6.17 15.58
N ARG A 25 -6.68 7.15 15.07
CA ARG A 25 -7.27 7.16 13.71
C ARG A 25 -6.90 8.48 13.01
N PRO A 26 -5.74 8.55 12.34
CA PRO A 26 -5.40 9.71 11.52
C PRO A 26 -6.35 9.84 10.32
N SER A 27 -6.36 11.01 9.70
CA SER A 27 -7.27 11.32 8.59
C SER A 27 -6.98 10.55 7.29
N CYS A 28 -5.82 9.90 7.18
CA CYS A 28 -5.48 9.06 6.01
C CYS A 28 -6.28 7.76 5.93
N GLY A 29 -7.02 7.39 6.98
CA GLY A 29 -7.80 6.16 7.06
C GLY A 29 -6.95 4.97 7.51
N GLU A 30 -7.49 3.77 7.32
CA GLU A 30 -6.82 2.50 7.64
C GLU A 30 -5.74 2.14 6.62
N ILE A 31 -4.64 1.53 7.06
CA ILE A 31 -3.67 0.87 6.19
C ILE A 31 -3.86 -0.64 6.27
N ASP A 32 -4.20 -1.25 5.13
CA ASP A 32 -4.49 -2.69 5.06
C ASP A 32 -3.24 -3.51 5.34
N LEU A 33 -2.08 -3.12 4.79
CA LEU A 33 -0.82 -3.84 4.97
C LEU A 33 0.41 -2.94 4.79
N LEU A 34 1.31 -2.98 5.76
CA LEU A 34 2.69 -2.49 5.70
C LEU A 34 3.66 -3.66 5.78
N VAL A 35 4.67 -3.66 4.92
CA VAL A 35 5.73 -4.67 4.92
C VAL A 35 7.07 -3.97 4.77
N VAL A 36 8.09 -4.40 5.50
CA VAL A 36 9.46 -3.93 5.30
C VAL A 36 10.35 -5.05 4.78
N ASN A 37 11.07 -4.78 3.70
CA ASN A 37 12.18 -5.60 3.25
C ASN A 37 13.49 -4.87 3.61
N LYS A 38 14.18 -5.40 4.61
CA LYS A 38 15.43 -4.81 5.14
C LYS A 38 16.61 -4.99 4.19
N ASN A 39 16.58 -6.00 3.31
CA ASN A 39 17.64 -6.27 2.34
C ASN A 39 17.63 -5.21 1.23
N THR A 40 16.43 -4.93 0.70
CA THR A 40 16.24 -3.92 -0.36
C THR A 40 15.95 -2.52 0.17
N LYS A 41 15.91 -2.34 1.50
CA LYS A 41 15.53 -1.10 2.19
C LYS A 41 14.22 -0.51 1.64
N THR A 42 13.22 -1.36 1.48
CA THR A 42 11.93 -0.96 0.92
C THR A 42 10.83 -1.13 1.96
N LEU A 43 10.06 -0.08 2.19
CA LEU A 43 8.78 -0.13 2.89
C LEU A 43 7.66 -0.21 1.85
N PHE A 44 6.94 -1.32 1.85
CA PHE A 44 5.78 -1.51 1.01
C PHE A 44 4.51 -1.10 1.74
N LEU A 45 3.69 -0.30 1.06
CA LEU A 45 2.36 0.12 1.48
C LEU A 45 1.33 -0.48 0.53
N PHE A 46 0.48 -1.35 1.05
CA PHE A 46 -0.52 -2.06 0.27
C PHE A 46 -1.93 -1.68 0.70
N ASP A 47 -2.82 -1.67 -0.28
CA ASP A 47 -4.26 -1.50 -0.10
C ASP A 47 -4.95 -2.60 -0.89
N ALA A 48 -5.66 -3.49 -0.19
CA ALA A 48 -6.29 -4.65 -0.80
C ALA A 48 -7.59 -4.22 -1.49
N LYS A 49 -7.79 -4.64 -2.73
CA LYS A 49 -8.98 -4.30 -3.52
C LYS A 49 -9.48 -5.53 -4.26
N ASN A 50 -10.76 -5.85 -4.04
CA ASN A 50 -11.46 -6.90 -4.75
C ASN A 50 -12.78 -6.34 -5.27
N ARG A 51 -12.83 -6.12 -6.58
CA ARG A 51 -14.02 -5.73 -7.34
C ARG A 51 -14.33 -6.81 -8.36
N PRO A 52 -15.60 -7.11 -8.64
CA PRO A 52 -15.94 -8.10 -9.68
C PRO A 52 -15.32 -7.74 -11.03
N ARG A 53 -14.69 -8.72 -11.68
CA ARG A 53 -14.14 -8.55 -13.02
C ARG A 53 -15.27 -8.36 -14.02
N ARG A 54 -15.28 -7.23 -14.73
CA ARG A 54 -16.20 -6.96 -15.84
C ARG A 54 -15.45 -6.30 -16.97
N ILE A 55 -15.70 -6.72 -18.21
CA ILE A 55 -14.87 -6.36 -19.37
C ILE A 55 -15.59 -5.47 -20.38
N ARG A 56 -16.83 -5.03 -20.10
CA ARG A 56 -17.51 -4.11 -21.01
C ARG A 56 -16.81 -2.75 -20.97
N PRO A 57 -16.78 -1.99 -22.08
CA PRO A 57 -16.12 -0.68 -22.11
C PRO A 57 -16.54 0.27 -20.98
N TYR A 58 -17.82 0.25 -20.63
CA TYR A 58 -18.35 1.00 -19.49
C TYR A 58 -17.72 0.59 -18.16
N ASP A 59 -17.60 -0.71 -17.89
CA ASP A 59 -17.03 -1.21 -16.64
C ASP A 59 -15.53 -0.86 -16.54
N ILE A 60 -14.80 -0.96 -17.66
CA ILE A 60 -13.38 -0.57 -17.71
C ILE A 60 -13.21 0.92 -17.38
N ARG A 61 -14.06 1.79 -17.95
CA ARG A 61 -14.06 3.23 -17.61
C ARG A 61 -14.36 3.44 -16.13
N GLN A 62 -15.36 2.73 -15.60
CA GLN A 62 -15.72 2.81 -14.19
C GLN A 62 -14.58 2.36 -13.27
N ASP A 63 -13.80 1.35 -13.66
CA ASP A 63 -12.63 0.91 -12.91
C ASP A 63 -11.49 1.93 -12.99
N VAL A 64 -11.25 2.55 -14.15
CA VAL A 64 -10.31 3.69 -14.25
C VAL A 64 -10.72 4.81 -13.29
N ASP A 65 -12.00 5.16 -13.25
CA ASP A 65 -12.48 6.19 -12.35
C ASP A 65 -12.36 5.76 -10.89
N THR A 66 -12.78 4.54 -10.54
CA THR A 66 -12.72 4.06 -9.16
C THR A 66 -11.29 3.93 -8.64
N PHE A 67 -10.40 3.28 -9.40
CA PHE A 67 -9.03 3.06 -8.97
C PHE A 67 -8.21 4.35 -9.01
N LEU A 68 -8.32 5.13 -10.10
CA LEU A 68 -7.34 6.18 -10.39
C LEU A 68 -7.90 7.60 -10.28
N ARG A 69 -9.17 7.87 -10.62
CA ARG A 69 -9.65 9.25 -10.83
C ARG A 69 -10.71 9.75 -9.86
N GLY A 70 -10.68 11.06 -9.62
CA GLY A 70 -11.70 11.73 -8.82
C GLY A 70 -11.42 11.71 -7.32
N LYS A 71 -12.29 12.41 -6.57
CA LYS A 71 -12.07 12.76 -5.17
C LYS A 71 -12.15 11.56 -4.22
N LYS A 72 -12.73 10.44 -4.64
CA LYS A 72 -12.93 9.25 -3.82
C LYS A 72 -12.17 8.03 -4.32
N SER A 73 -11.27 8.19 -5.30
CA SER A 73 -10.53 7.07 -5.89
C SER A 73 -9.67 6.35 -4.87
N TYR A 74 -9.41 5.06 -5.13
CA TYR A 74 -8.49 4.28 -4.31
C TYR A 74 -7.09 4.88 -4.32
N LEU A 75 -6.61 5.38 -5.47
CA LEU A 75 -5.29 5.99 -5.57
C LEU A 75 -5.19 7.24 -4.68
N ARG A 76 -6.22 8.09 -4.66
CA ARG A 76 -6.20 9.29 -3.80
C ARG A 76 -6.12 8.92 -2.32
N LYS A 77 -6.81 7.86 -1.90
CA LYS A 77 -6.74 7.35 -0.52
C LYS A 77 -5.36 6.75 -0.24
N LEU A 78 -4.82 5.93 -1.14
CA LEU A 78 -3.51 5.33 -1.00
C LEU A 78 -2.39 6.39 -0.92
N VAL A 79 -2.47 7.47 -1.72
CA VAL A 79 -1.55 8.62 -1.64
C VAL A 79 -1.67 9.35 -0.30
N ALA A 80 -2.85 9.42 0.30
CA ALA A 80 -3.00 10.00 1.65
C ALA A 80 -2.33 9.11 2.72
N LYS A 81 -2.43 7.78 2.60
CA LYS A 81 -1.72 6.82 3.45
C LYS A 81 -0.20 6.95 3.28
N GLU A 82 0.28 6.99 2.03
CA GLU A 82 1.70 7.20 1.70
C GLU A 82 2.22 8.50 2.31
N ARG A 83 1.50 9.61 2.14
CA ARG A 83 1.89 10.90 2.73
C ARG A 83 2.03 10.83 4.25
N PHE A 84 1.10 10.15 4.92
CA PHE A 84 1.21 9.93 6.36
C PHE A 84 2.49 9.16 6.71
N ILE A 85 2.80 8.08 5.98
CA ILE A 85 4.03 7.32 6.21
C ILE A 85 5.27 8.15 5.93
N THR A 86 5.31 8.94 4.84
CA THR A 86 6.44 9.83 4.53
C THR A 86 6.65 10.87 5.63
N GLN A 87 5.59 11.47 6.15
CA GLN A 87 5.68 12.48 7.21
C GLN A 87 6.15 11.91 8.55
N ASN A 88 5.93 10.62 8.80
CA ASN A 88 6.27 9.94 10.04
C ASN A 88 7.29 8.81 9.82
N PHE A 89 8.12 8.94 8.78
CA PHE A 89 8.86 7.81 8.22
C PHE A 89 9.82 7.17 9.22
N SER A 90 10.57 7.99 9.96
CA SER A 90 11.50 7.50 10.99
C SER A 90 10.79 6.73 12.10
N GLU A 91 9.64 7.22 12.59
CA GLU A 91 8.86 6.53 13.63
C GLU A 91 8.26 5.23 13.12
N VAL A 92 7.76 5.21 11.87
CA VAL A 92 7.26 3.99 11.23
C VAL A 92 8.38 2.96 11.05
N LEU A 93 9.58 3.36 10.63
CA LEU A 93 10.72 2.46 10.50
C LEU A 93 11.20 1.95 11.86
N GLN A 94 11.17 2.80 12.89
CA GLN A 94 11.54 2.42 14.25
C GLN A 94 10.65 1.31 14.81
N HIS A 95 9.36 1.28 14.48
CA HIS A 95 8.45 0.16 14.80
C HIS A 95 9.01 -1.19 14.37
N PHE A 96 9.62 -1.23 13.18
CA PHE A 96 10.23 -2.44 12.62
C PHE A 96 11.69 -2.64 13.04
N SER A 97 12.13 -1.96 14.10
CA SER A 97 13.51 -1.98 14.61
C SER A 97 14.55 -1.50 13.59
N ILE A 98 14.21 -0.46 12.80
CA ILE A 98 15.11 0.16 11.82
C ILE A 98 15.43 1.58 12.30
N ALA A 99 16.65 1.80 12.78
CA ALA A 99 17.07 3.10 13.33
C ALA A 99 17.45 4.13 12.26
N ASN A 100 17.91 3.69 11.09
CA ASN A 100 18.41 4.56 10.04
C ASN A 100 17.52 4.51 8.79
N SER A 101 16.90 5.65 8.47
CA SER A 101 16.04 5.82 7.28
C SER A 101 16.83 6.08 5.99
N LYS A 102 18.15 6.29 6.05
CA LYS A 102 18.97 6.60 4.87
C LYS A 102 18.92 5.46 3.85
N GLY A 103 18.51 5.82 2.64
CA GLY A 103 18.39 4.90 1.50
C GLY A 103 17.14 4.03 1.53
N TRP A 104 16.22 4.25 2.48
CA TRP A 104 14.92 3.58 2.45
C TRP A 104 13.97 4.25 1.47
N THR A 105 13.20 3.45 0.75
CA THR A 105 12.17 3.92 -0.19
C THR A 105 10.79 3.39 0.20
N ILE A 106 9.74 4.10 -0.26
CA ILE A 106 8.35 3.66 -0.11
C ILE A 106 7.85 3.20 -1.48
N ARG A 107 7.36 1.97 -1.56
CA ARG A 107 6.64 1.46 -2.74
C ARG A 107 5.18 1.22 -2.37
N LYS A 108 4.26 1.65 -3.22
CA LYS A 108 2.82 1.49 -3.00
C LYS A 108 2.18 0.66 -4.10
N ALA A 109 1.27 -0.24 -3.73
CA ALA A 109 0.53 -1.03 -4.71
C ALA A 109 -0.89 -1.37 -4.23
N PHE A 110 -1.77 -1.65 -5.18
CA PHE A 110 -2.99 -2.37 -4.91
C PHE A 110 -2.73 -3.87 -4.92
N VAL A 111 -3.16 -4.56 -3.87
CA VAL A 111 -3.17 -6.02 -3.88
C VAL A 111 -4.54 -6.48 -4.34
N VAL A 112 -4.57 -7.27 -5.40
CA VAL A 112 -5.81 -7.63 -6.11
C VAL A 112 -5.97 -9.14 -6.25
N ALA A 113 -7.22 -9.59 -6.33
CA ALA A 113 -7.53 -11.02 -6.50
C ALA A 113 -7.38 -11.52 -7.93
N HIS A 114 -7.37 -10.62 -8.92
CA HIS A 114 -7.23 -10.93 -10.33
C HIS A 114 -6.73 -9.70 -11.09
N HIS A 115 -6.25 -9.97 -12.30
CA HIS A 115 -5.83 -8.97 -13.24
C HIS A 115 -6.94 -7.95 -13.61
N TYR A 116 -6.64 -6.65 -13.49
CA TYR A 116 -7.50 -5.55 -13.95
C TYR A 116 -6.87 -4.80 -15.13
N GLN A 117 -7.65 -4.49 -16.17
CA GLN A 117 -7.17 -3.73 -17.34
C GLN A 117 -6.62 -2.35 -16.98
N VAL A 118 -7.13 -1.73 -15.90
CA VAL A 118 -6.62 -0.46 -15.38
C VAL A 118 -5.15 -0.54 -14.93
N ALA A 119 -4.63 -1.74 -14.66
CA ALA A 119 -3.21 -1.96 -14.39
C ALA A 119 -2.32 -1.58 -15.58
N TYR A 120 -2.81 -1.53 -16.82
CA TYR A 120 -2.04 -1.08 -17.99
C TYR A 120 -2.22 0.40 -18.30
N TYR A 121 -2.93 1.16 -17.47
CA TYR A 121 -3.07 2.59 -17.67
C TYR A 121 -1.70 3.29 -17.52
N THR A 122 -1.19 3.88 -18.60
CA THR A 122 0.20 4.38 -18.71
C THR A 122 0.55 5.53 -17.77
N LYS A 123 -0.44 6.26 -17.28
CA LYS A 123 -0.23 7.41 -16.37
C LYS A 123 -0.44 7.06 -14.88
N LYS A 124 -0.22 5.79 -14.49
CA LYS A 124 -0.37 5.36 -13.08
C LYS A 124 0.94 5.50 -12.31
N SER A 125 0.83 5.86 -11.02
CA SER A 125 1.94 5.93 -10.07
C SER A 125 1.88 4.85 -8.99
N VAL A 126 1.15 3.77 -9.27
CA VAL A 126 0.84 2.68 -8.34
C VAL A 126 0.88 1.36 -9.09
N ASP A 127 1.44 0.35 -8.44
CA ASP A 127 1.49 -1.01 -8.98
C ASP A 127 0.20 -1.78 -8.68
N PHE A 128 -0.08 -2.80 -9.48
CA PHE A 128 -1.15 -3.77 -9.23
C PHE A 128 -0.47 -5.13 -9.06
N VAL A 129 -0.64 -5.73 -7.89
CA VAL A 129 0.00 -6.98 -7.52
C VAL A 129 -1.09 -8.00 -7.26
N GLU A 130 -1.16 -9.03 -8.09
CA GLU A 130 -2.08 -10.14 -7.83
C GLU A 130 -1.59 -10.91 -6.60
N ILE A 131 -2.53 -11.38 -5.77
CA ILE A 131 -2.22 -11.95 -4.46
C ILE A 131 -1.24 -13.12 -4.54
N GLU A 132 -1.30 -13.90 -5.62
CA GLU A 132 -0.38 -15.02 -5.89
C GLU A 132 1.07 -14.56 -6.12
N TYR A 133 1.29 -13.35 -6.62
CA TYR A 133 2.60 -12.75 -6.85
C TYR A 133 3.06 -11.83 -5.71
N LEU A 134 2.24 -11.64 -4.67
CA LEU A 134 2.59 -10.75 -3.56
C LEU A 134 3.88 -11.19 -2.87
N LYS A 135 4.09 -12.51 -2.73
CA LYS A 135 5.31 -13.06 -2.12
C LYS A 135 6.54 -12.67 -2.91
N SER A 136 6.57 -12.93 -4.22
CA SER A 136 7.72 -12.61 -5.07
C SER A 136 7.97 -11.11 -5.14
N TYR A 137 6.89 -10.32 -5.25
CA TYR A 137 6.96 -8.86 -5.35
C TYR A 137 7.62 -8.17 -4.15
N VAL A 138 7.45 -8.70 -2.93
CA VAL A 138 8.07 -8.11 -1.72
C VAL A 138 9.48 -8.64 -1.44
N THR A 139 9.88 -9.73 -2.11
CA THR A 139 11.21 -10.35 -1.93
C THR A 139 12.21 -9.99 -3.01
N GLU A 140 11.73 -9.51 -4.17
CA GLU A 140 12.55 -8.90 -5.22
C GLU A 140 13.22 -7.61 -4.71
#